data_AF-G5LK23-F1
#
_entry.id   AF-G5LK23-F1
#
_cell.length_a   1.000
_cell.length_b   1.000
_cell.length_c   1.000
_cell.angle_alpha   90.00
_cell.angle_beta   90.00
_cell.angle_gamma   90.00
#
_symmetry.space_group_name_H-M   'P 1'
#
loop_
_entity.id
_entity.type
_entity.pdbx_description
1 polymer ?
#
loop_
_entity_poly.entity_id
_entity_poly.type
_entity_poly.pdbx_seq_one_letter_code
_entity_poly.pdbx_strand_id
1 'polypeptide(L)'
;MYAAWFATLAVMLQSETLVGSVWLLVVLFIAFNGFFFFDIAPRYHYNDIDVLDLRVCYNGEWYNTRFVPPTLIETILQSPQVDNEHKVQLQKMVARKGELSFYDIFTLARAEASR
;
A
#
# COMPACT_ATOMS: atom_id res chain seq x y z
N MET A 1 -6.73 -9.65 29.50
CA MET A 1 -5.51 -8.99 28.98
C MET A 1 -4.91 -8.01 30.00
N TYR A 2 -5.62 -6.95 30.39
CA TYR A 2 -5.09 -5.95 31.35
C TYR A 2 -4.80 -6.50 32.76
N ALA A 3 -5.65 -7.40 33.28
CA ALA A 3 -5.41 -8.01 34.59
C ALA A 3 -4.10 -8.81 34.65
N ALA A 4 -3.76 -9.53 33.58
CA ALA A 4 -2.50 -10.26 33.49
C ALA A 4 -1.30 -9.29 33.42
N TRP A 5 -1.43 -8.19 32.70
CA TRP A 5 -0.40 -7.15 32.64
C TRP A 5 -0.13 -6.53 34.01
N PHE A 6 -1.17 -6.15 34.76
CA PHE A 6 -1.02 -5.61 36.12
C PHE A 6 -0.42 -6.64 37.09
N ALA A 7 -0.78 -7.92 36.96
CA ALA A 7 -0.20 -8.99 37.78
C ALA A 7 1.30 -9.15 37.49
N THR A 8 1.72 -9.13 36.22
CA THR A 8 3.14 -9.18 35.84
C THR A 8 3.89 -7.95 36.35
N LEU A 9 3.32 -6.75 36.22
CA LEU A 9 3.92 -5.52 36.72
C LEU A 9 4.14 -5.59 38.25
N ALA A 10 3.15 -6.07 38.99
CA ALA A 10 3.24 -6.22 40.46
C ALA A 10 4.36 -7.19 40.85
N VAL A 11 4.49 -8.33 40.17
CA VAL A 11 5.56 -9.30 40.42
C VAL A 11 6.94 -8.70 40.11
N MET A 12 7.07 -7.95 39.01
CA MET A 12 8.35 -7.35 38.62
C MET A 12 8.77 -6.22 39.57
N LEU A 13 7.83 -5.43 40.10
CA LEU A 13 8.11 -4.38 41.08
C LEU A 13 8.55 -4.94 42.44
N GLN A 14 8.06 -6.12 42.83
CA GLN A 14 8.43 -6.79 44.08
C GLN A 14 9.78 -7.54 43.97
N SER A 15 10.31 -7.71 42.76
CA SER A 15 11.53 -8.47 42.50
C SER A 15 12.77 -7.58 42.61
N GLU A 16 13.68 -7.93 43.53
CA GLU A 16 14.95 -7.20 43.74
C GLU A 16 15.84 -7.16 42.49
N THR A 17 15.75 -8.15 41.61
CA THR A 17 16.56 -8.24 40.39
C THR A 17 15.97 -7.46 39.21
N LEU A 18 14.66 -7.28 39.17
CA LEU A 18 13.95 -6.73 38.01
C LEU A 18 13.44 -5.29 38.24
N VAL A 19 13.24 -4.87 39.49
CA VAL A 19 12.66 -3.56 39.83
C VAL A 19 13.41 -2.39 39.18
N GLY A 20 14.74 -2.47 39.06
CA GLY A 20 15.58 -1.44 38.45
C GLY A 20 15.39 -1.27 36.94
N SER A 21 14.83 -2.26 36.24
CA SER A 21 14.62 -2.25 34.79
C SER A 21 13.16 -2.10 34.36
N VAL A 22 12.20 -2.18 35.29
CA VAL A 22 10.76 -2.12 34.99
C VAL A 22 10.38 -0.89 34.16
N TRP A 23 10.80 0.30 34.59
CA TRP A 23 10.43 1.54 33.90
C TRP A 23 11.08 1.66 32.52
N LEU A 24 12.31 1.17 32.35
CA LEU A 24 12.96 1.10 31.03
C LEU A 24 12.15 0.22 30.07
N LEU A 25 11.69 -0.95 30.55
CA LEU A 25 10.87 -1.86 29.74
C LEU A 25 9.51 -1.24 29.38
N VAL A 26 8.88 -0.50 30.30
CA VAL A 26 7.64 0.25 30.02
C VAL A 26 7.87 1.32 28.95
N VAL A 27 8.95 2.11 29.06
CA VAL A 27 9.30 3.13 28.06
C VAL A 27 9.58 2.49 26.69
N LEU A 28 10.35 1.41 26.64
CA LEU A 28 10.63 0.69 25.39
C LEU A 28 9.35 0.10 24.79
N PHE A 29 8.47 -0.46 25.62
CA PHE A 29 7.18 -0.97 25.16
C PHE A 29 6.35 0.15 24.52
N ILE A 30 6.24 1.31 25.17
CA ILE A 30 5.52 2.47 24.61
C ILE A 30 6.20 2.97 23.33
N ALA A 31 7.54 3.06 23.30
CA ALA A 31 8.27 3.54 22.13
C ALA A 31 8.09 2.61 20.91
N PHE A 32 8.25 1.30 21.10
CA PHE A 32 8.12 0.32 20.02
C PHE A 32 6.68 0.09 19.58
N ASN A 33 5.71 0.21 20.49
CA ASN A 33 4.30 0.06 20.13
C ASN A 33 3.65 1.38 19.73
N GLY A 34 4.28 2.52 20.00
CA GLY A 34 3.83 3.87 19.64
C GLY A 34 3.55 4.01 18.14
N PHE A 35 4.33 3.31 17.31
CA PHE A 35 4.13 3.27 15.87
C PHE A 35 2.74 2.75 15.45
N PHE A 36 2.15 1.80 16.20
CA PHE A 36 0.82 1.25 15.90
C PHE A 36 -0.33 2.23 16.19
N PHE A 37 -0.09 3.29 16.97
CA PHE A 37 -1.10 4.31 17.24
C PHE A 37 -1.24 5.34 16.12
N PHE A 38 -0.24 5.41 15.24
CA PHE A 38 -0.33 6.23 14.04
C PHE A 38 -0.98 5.39 12.94
N ASP A 39 -2.30 5.53 12.78
CA ASP A 39 -2.98 5.09 11.57
C ASP A 39 -2.54 6.01 10.42
N ILE A 40 -1.43 5.65 9.79
CA ILE A 40 -0.93 6.34 8.62
C ILE A 40 -1.76 5.84 7.45
N ALA A 41 -2.85 6.55 7.18
CA ALA A 41 -3.71 6.40 6.01
C ALA A 41 -3.33 7.45 4.94
N PRO A 42 -2.24 7.23 4.17
CA PRO A 42 -1.85 8.21 3.17
C PRO A 42 -2.89 8.27 2.07
N ARG A 43 -3.04 9.48 1.52
CA ARG A 43 -3.86 9.70 0.34
C ARG A 43 -3.07 9.27 -0.89
N TYR A 44 -3.62 8.34 -1.66
CA TYR A 44 -3.03 7.90 -2.92
C TYR A 44 -3.22 8.98 -3.98
N HIS A 45 -2.14 9.41 -4.60
CA HIS A 45 -2.18 10.27 -5.77
C HIS A 45 -1.72 9.49 -7.01
N TYR A 46 -2.38 9.72 -8.15
CA TYR A 46 -2.05 9.09 -9.42
C TYR A 46 -0.60 9.36 -9.85
N ASN A 47 -0.08 10.54 -9.52
CA ASN A 47 1.27 10.97 -9.88
C ASN A 47 2.38 10.27 -9.07
N ASP A 48 2.03 9.66 -7.93
CA ASP A 48 3.01 9.03 -7.02
C ASP A 48 3.24 7.54 -7.36
N ILE A 49 2.53 7.01 -8.35
CA ILE A 49 2.69 5.63 -8.83
C ILE A 49 4.10 5.51 -9.46
N ASP A 50 4.89 4.52 -9.00
CA ASP A 50 6.26 4.19 -9.46
C ASP A 50 7.40 5.08 -8.93
N VAL A 51 7.14 5.96 -7.94
CA VAL A 51 8.19 6.72 -7.23
C VAL A 51 8.77 5.85 -6.11
N LEU A 52 10.00 5.35 -6.26
CA LEU A 52 10.60 4.35 -5.35
C LEU A 52 10.88 4.88 -3.91
N ASP A 53 10.59 4.01 -2.92
CA ASP A 53 11.53 3.53 -1.85
C ASP A 53 11.21 3.72 -0.35
N LEU A 54 10.07 4.28 0.08
CA LEU A 54 9.77 4.29 1.54
C LEU A 54 8.48 3.61 1.99
N ARG A 55 7.63 3.14 1.06
CA ARG A 55 6.60 2.15 1.37
C ARG A 55 5.96 1.58 0.09
N VAL A 56 6.26 0.33 -0.20
CA VAL A 56 5.57 -0.53 -1.19
C VAL A 56 4.04 -0.48 -1.00
N CYS A 57 3.57 -0.38 0.24
CA CYS A 57 2.15 -0.24 0.58
C CYS A 57 1.52 1.10 0.14
N TYR A 58 2.30 2.13 -0.15
CA TYR A 58 1.83 3.49 -0.46
C TYR A 58 1.95 3.87 -1.92
N ASN A 59 2.81 3.18 -2.67
CA ASN A 59 3.06 3.46 -4.08
C ASN A 59 2.07 2.76 -5.03
N GLY A 60 1.05 2.10 -4.49
CA GLY A 60 0.07 1.37 -5.30
C GLY A 60 0.64 0.11 -5.96
N GLU A 61 1.77 -0.43 -5.49
CA GLU A 61 2.36 -1.65 -6.06
C GLU A 61 1.42 -2.88 -5.95
N TRP A 62 0.46 -2.85 -5.02
CA TRP A 62 -0.59 -3.87 -4.93
C TRP A 62 -1.54 -3.89 -6.14
N TYR A 63 -1.64 -2.78 -6.90
CA TYR A 63 -2.40 -2.75 -8.14
C TYR A 63 -1.68 -3.42 -9.31
N ASN A 64 -0.38 -3.72 -9.18
CA ASN A 64 0.40 -4.37 -10.24
C ASN A 64 -0.10 -5.80 -10.52
N THR A 65 -0.63 -6.47 -9.50
CA THR A 65 -1.11 -7.86 -9.58
C THR A 65 -2.62 -8.00 -9.74
N ARG A 66 -3.38 -6.89 -9.75
CA ARG A 66 -4.84 -6.94 -9.89
C ARG A 66 -5.22 -6.76 -11.35
N PHE A 67 -5.91 -7.77 -11.89
CA PHE A 67 -6.53 -7.70 -13.20
C PHE A 67 -7.67 -6.69 -13.21
N VAL A 68 -7.77 -5.93 -14.28
CA VAL A 68 -8.89 -5.01 -14.46
C VAL A 68 -10.12 -5.74 -14.97
N PRO A 69 -11.33 -5.32 -14.57
CA PRO A 69 -12.55 -5.92 -15.10
C PRO A 69 -12.69 -5.62 -16.61
N PRO A 70 -13.23 -6.54 -17.42
CA PRO A 70 -13.43 -6.33 -18.86
C PRO A 70 -14.27 -5.09 -19.17
N THR A 71 -15.23 -4.75 -18.31
CA THR A 71 -16.08 -3.56 -18.43
C THR A 71 -15.28 -2.25 -18.43
N LEU A 72 -14.15 -2.20 -17.72
CA LEU A 72 -13.26 -1.03 -17.75
C LEU A 72 -12.61 -0.86 -19.11
N ILE A 73 -12.15 -1.97 -19.71
CA ILE A 73 -11.52 -1.97 -21.04
C ILE A 73 -12.52 -1.47 -22.08
N GLU A 74 -13.76 -1.98 -22.04
CA GLU A 74 -14.84 -1.52 -22.92
C GLU A 74 -15.13 -0.02 -22.74
N THR A 75 -15.18 0.44 -21.48
CA THR A 75 -15.40 1.88 -21.16
C THR A 75 -14.28 2.75 -21.75
N ILE A 76 -13.02 2.32 -21.66
CA ILE A 76 -11.88 3.03 -22.24
C ILE A 76 -11.99 3.08 -23.78
N LEU A 77 -12.36 1.97 -24.42
CA LEU A 77 -12.52 1.89 -25.88
C LEU A 77 -13.67 2.78 -26.39
N GLN A 78 -14.74 2.92 -25.62
CA GLN A 78 -15.89 3.76 -25.96
C GLN A 78 -15.71 5.23 -25.56
N SER A 79 -14.73 5.55 -24.71
CA SER A 79 -14.51 6.91 -24.23
C SER A 79 -14.09 7.85 -25.37
N PRO A 80 -14.74 9.02 -25.54
CA PRO A 80 -14.31 10.03 -26.51
C PRO A 80 -13.06 10.79 -26.08
N GLN A 81 -12.65 10.67 -24.81
CA GLN A 81 -11.48 11.34 -24.23
C GLN A 81 -10.15 10.61 -24.56
N VAL A 82 -10.23 9.40 -25.11
CA VAL A 82 -9.06 8.55 -25.39
C VAL A 82 -8.82 8.53 -26.89
N ASP A 83 -7.61 8.86 -27.30
CA ASP A 83 -7.25 8.86 -28.72
C ASP A 83 -7.29 7.45 -29.34
N ASN A 84 -7.57 7.40 -30.65
CA ASN A 84 -7.71 6.15 -31.39
C ASN A 84 -6.41 5.33 -31.42
N GLU A 85 -5.23 5.96 -31.40
CA GLU A 85 -3.96 5.22 -31.35
C GLU A 85 -3.87 4.35 -30.08
N HIS A 86 -4.25 4.90 -28.92
CA HIS A 86 -4.23 4.20 -27.64
C HIS A 86 -5.25 3.07 -27.57
N LYS A 87 -6.43 3.27 -28.16
CA LYS A 87 -7.45 2.21 -28.27
C LYS A 87 -6.94 1.02 -29.07
N VAL A 88 -6.24 1.28 -30.17
CA VAL A 88 -5.62 0.24 -31.00
C VAL A 88 -4.51 -0.48 -30.23
N GLN A 89 -3.67 0.24 -29.49
CA GLN A 89 -2.62 -0.37 -28.66
C GLN A 89 -3.21 -1.23 -27.53
N LEU A 90 -4.25 -0.73 -26.85
CA LEU A 90 -4.96 -1.48 -25.81
C LEU A 90 -5.56 -2.78 -26.35
N GLN A 91 -6.23 -2.74 -27.51
CA GLN A 91 -6.76 -3.94 -28.17
C GLN A 91 -5.66 -4.96 -28.50
N LYS A 92 -4.50 -4.50 -28.99
CA LYS A 92 -3.35 -5.38 -29.24
C LYS A 92 -2.83 -6.04 -27.95
N MET A 93 -2.80 -5.29 -26.85
CA MET A 93 -2.38 -5.80 -25.54
C MET A 93 -3.34 -6.87 -25.01
N VAL A 94 -4.66 -6.63 -25.11
CA VAL A 94 -5.69 -7.63 -24.78
C VAL A 94 -5.54 -8.89 -25.63
N ALA A 95 -5.37 -8.76 -26.95
CA ALA A 95 -5.23 -9.91 -27.84
C ALA A 95 -3.97 -10.76 -27.55
N ARG A 96 -2.89 -10.14 -27.05
CA ARG A 96 -1.63 -10.83 -26.75
C ARG A 96 -1.60 -11.42 -25.33
N LYS A 97 -2.03 -10.67 -24.33
CA LYS A 97 -1.90 -11.00 -22.90
C LYS A 97 -3.17 -11.62 -22.31
N GLY A 98 -4.33 -11.40 -22.93
CA GLY A 98 -5.64 -11.78 -22.41
C GLY A 98 -6.07 -10.83 -21.30
N GLU A 99 -5.64 -11.11 -20.07
CA GLU A 99 -5.95 -10.30 -18.90
C GLU A 99 -4.90 -9.20 -18.68
N LEU A 100 -5.37 -7.97 -18.57
CA LEU A 100 -4.52 -6.80 -18.31
C LEU A 100 -4.57 -6.45 -16.83
N SER A 101 -3.42 -6.10 -16.26
CA SER A 101 -3.36 -5.48 -14.94
C SER A 101 -3.58 -3.98 -15.03
N PHE A 102 -3.90 -3.34 -13.90
CA PHE A 102 -3.98 -1.88 -13.83
C PHE A 102 -2.66 -1.22 -14.30
N TYR A 103 -1.53 -1.85 -13.99
CA TYR A 103 -0.22 -1.34 -14.36
C TYR A 103 0.05 -1.33 -15.87
N ASP A 104 -0.46 -2.32 -16.60
CA ASP A 104 -0.38 -2.35 -18.07
C ASP A 104 -1.10 -1.15 -18.70
N ILE A 105 -2.26 -0.78 -18.17
CA ILE A 105 -3.06 0.37 -18.65
C ILE A 105 -2.42 1.68 -18.21
N PHE A 106 -1.94 1.75 -16.96
CA PHE A 106 -1.25 2.92 -16.43
C PHE A 106 0.01 3.26 -17.24
N THR A 107 0.83 2.27 -17.56
CA THR A 107 2.05 2.49 -18.34
C THR A 107 1.77 2.95 -19.76
N LEU A 108 0.68 2.45 -20.39
CA LEU A 108 0.20 2.94 -21.69
C LEU A 108 -0.14 4.44 -21.64
N ALA A 109 -0.89 4.87 -20.62
CA ALA A 109 -1.29 6.27 -20.44
C ALA A 109 -0.12 7.19 -20.04
N ARG A 110 0.82 6.71 -19.22
CA ARG A 110 1.98 7.51 -18.80
C ARG A 110 2.99 7.71 -19.92
N ALA A 111 3.19 6.71 -20.79
CA ALA A 111 4.02 6.86 -21.98
C ALA A 111 3.54 8.01 -22.89
N GLU A 112 2.22 8.24 -22.94
CA GLU A 112 1.61 9.39 -23.61
C GLU A 112 1.89 10.70 -22.87
N ALA A 113 1.67 10.77 -21.55
CA ALA A 113 1.88 12.00 -20.77
C ALA A 113 3.34 12.51 -20.79
N SER A 114 4.29 11.65 -21.15
CA SER A 114 5.71 11.98 -21.31
C SER A 114 6.14 12.38 -22.74
N ARG A 115 5.23 12.34 -23.72
CA ARG A 115 5.44 12.83 -25.10
C ARG A 115 4.93 14.26 -25.26
#